data_AF-A0A9X1UV76-F1
#
_entry.id   AF-A0A9X1UV76-F1
#
_cell.length_a   1.000
_cell.length_b   1.000
_cell.length_c   1.000
_cell.angle_alpha   90.00
_cell.angle_beta   90.00
_cell.angle_gamma   90.00
#
_symmetry.space_group_name_H-M   'P 1'
#
loop_
_entity.id
_entity.type
_entity.pdbx_description
1 polymer ?
#
loop_
_entity_poly.entity_id
_entity_poly.type
_entity_poly.pdbx_seq_one_letter_code
_entity_poly.pdbx_strand_id
1 'polypeptide(L)'
;MGGDKAVFNKCHFLGWQDTMYGGRSRQYFKDCYIEGSTDFIFGPSTAFFDSCELFTKGGSAITAASTEEYVTYGYVFKNCNITGTGPNITTLGRPWRPYAAVAFINTEMSSSIKPEGWNNWGNPDNEATARYAEYRSSGEGGATSQRVEWVDILTKEEADLYTIQNVLGTKYNNPPVADDWNPLEVIEETSQYGNDN
;
A
#
# COMPACT_ATOMS: atom_id res chain seq x y z
N MET A 1 1.22 -3.95 14.09
CA MET A 1 2.60 -3.50 14.37
C MET A 1 2.56 -1.99 14.63
N GLY A 2 3.17 -1.49 15.71
CA GLY A 2 3.10 -0.08 16.10
C GLY A 2 4.45 0.60 16.33
N GLY A 3 5.55 -0.04 15.92
CA GLY A 3 6.88 0.57 15.98
C GLY A 3 7.09 1.53 14.81
N ASP A 4 7.51 2.76 15.11
CA ASP A 4 7.94 3.71 14.08
C ASP A 4 9.31 3.32 13.50
N LYS A 5 9.54 3.64 12.23
CA LYS A 5 10.77 3.37 11.49
C LYS A 5 11.09 1.87 11.33
N ALA A 6 10.03 1.06 11.20
CA ALA A 6 10.19 -0.38 11.01
C ALA A 6 10.60 -0.70 9.56
N VAL A 7 11.59 -1.58 9.40
CA VAL A 7 12.05 -2.08 8.11
C VAL A 7 11.85 -3.59 8.05
N PHE A 8 11.20 -4.06 6.98
CA PHE A 8 11.02 -5.47 6.66
C PHE A 8 11.64 -5.73 5.30
N ASN A 9 12.62 -6.60 5.23
CA ASN A 9 13.36 -6.93 4.02
C ASN A 9 13.28 -8.44 3.79
N LYS A 10 12.80 -8.87 2.61
CA LYS A 10 12.67 -10.30 2.26
C LYS A 10 11.87 -11.11 3.27
N CYS A 11 10.79 -10.52 3.79
CA CYS A 11 9.91 -11.14 4.78
C CYS A 11 8.65 -11.69 4.12
N HIS A 12 8.07 -12.74 4.73
CA HIS A 12 6.79 -13.31 4.33
C HIS A 12 5.74 -13.03 5.42
N PHE A 13 4.63 -12.40 5.02
CA PHE A 13 3.47 -12.13 5.88
C PHE A 13 2.31 -13.01 5.40
N LEU A 14 2.03 -14.07 6.14
CA LEU A 14 1.08 -15.10 5.73
C LEU A 14 -0.18 -15.02 6.59
N GLY A 15 -1.33 -14.90 5.93
CA GLY A 15 -2.61 -14.83 6.64
C GLY A 15 -3.81 -15.01 5.74
N TRP A 16 -4.95 -14.56 6.24
CA TRP A 16 -6.24 -14.58 5.55
C TRP A 16 -6.87 -13.20 5.63
N GLN A 17 -7.84 -12.99 6.51
CA GLN A 17 -8.32 -11.66 6.82
C GLN A 17 -7.34 -10.97 7.78
N ASP A 18 -7.12 -9.66 7.60
CA ASP A 18 -6.36 -8.81 8.52
C ASP A 18 -4.90 -9.27 8.76
N THR A 19 -4.21 -9.76 7.72
CA THR A 19 -2.83 -10.31 7.81
C THR A 19 -1.82 -9.32 8.42
N MET A 20 -1.79 -8.07 7.94
CA MET A 20 -0.83 -7.06 8.36
C MET A 20 -1.55 -5.80 8.84
N TYR A 21 -1.47 -5.58 10.16
CA TYR A 21 -1.93 -4.34 10.78
C TYR A 21 -0.79 -3.31 10.86
N GLY A 22 -0.92 -2.22 10.11
CA GLY A 22 -0.04 -1.05 10.19
C GLY A 22 -0.57 -0.02 11.18
N GLY A 23 0.01 0.05 12.39
CA GLY A 23 -0.31 1.07 13.39
C GLY A 23 0.21 2.45 13.02
N ARG A 24 -0.08 3.48 13.80
CA ARG A 24 0.38 4.87 13.56
C ARG A 24 1.91 4.96 13.62
N SER A 25 2.56 4.76 12.47
CA SER A 25 3.99 4.55 12.34
C SER A 25 4.39 4.61 10.88
N ARG A 26 5.68 4.85 10.64
CA ARG A 26 6.28 4.73 9.31
C ARG A 26 6.94 3.36 9.15
N GLN A 27 6.69 2.72 8.02
CA GLN A 27 7.14 1.36 7.77
C GLN A 27 7.65 1.20 6.33
N TYR A 28 8.75 0.49 6.15
CA TYR A 28 9.31 0.19 4.83
C TYR A 28 9.37 -1.33 4.62
N PHE A 29 8.82 -1.79 3.50
CA PHE A 29 8.81 -3.19 3.09
C PHE A 29 9.56 -3.30 1.77
N LYS A 30 10.63 -4.09 1.75
CA LYS A 30 11.46 -4.33 0.56
C LYS A 30 11.49 -5.81 0.22
N ASP A 31 11.17 -6.15 -1.03
CA ASP A 31 11.23 -7.52 -1.55
C ASP A 31 10.43 -8.53 -0.69
N CYS A 32 9.31 -8.07 -0.11
CA CYS A 32 8.48 -8.89 0.77
C CYS A 32 7.36 -9.59 -0.01
N TYR A 33 6.89 -10.71 0.54
CA TYR A 33 5.68 -11.39 0.11
C TYR A 33 4.58 -11.20 1.17
N ILE A 34 3.40 -10.77 0.76
CA ILE A 34 2.24 -10.58 1.65
C ILE A 34 1.03 -11.27 1.03
N GLU A 35 0.36 -12.14 1.80
CA GLU A 35 -0.85 -12.81 1.34
C GLU A 35 -2.04 -12.66 2.29
N GLY A 36 -3.24 -12.69 1.70
CA GLY A 36 -4.48 -12.71 2.46
C GLY A 36 -5.72 -12.68 1.57
N SER A 37 -6.88 -12.46 2.18
CA SER A 37 -8.15 -12.31 1.49
C SER A 37 -8.72 -10.91 1.68
N THR A 38 -9.46 -10.69 2.76
CA THR A 38 -10.10 -9.40 3.08
C THR A 38 -9.18 -8.54 3.93
N ASP A 39 -8.98 -7.29 3.51
CA ASP A 39 -8.34 -6.22 4.27
C ASP A 39 -6.96 -6.60 4.82
N PHE A 40 -6.23 -7.43 4.07
CA PHE A 40 -5.04 -8.08 4.61
C PHE A 40 -3.85 -7.12 4.79
N ILE A 41 -3.96 -5.88 4.30
CA ILE A 41 -3.10 -4.76 4.68
C ILE A 41 -3.99 -3.61 5.17
N PHE A 42 -3.99 -3.34 6.48
CA PHE A 42 -4.95 -2.41 7.06
C PHE A 42 -4.40 -1.58 8.21
N GLY A 43 -5.03 -0.43 8.47
CA GLY A 43 -4.65 0.49 9.55
C GLY A 43 -4.16 1.86 9.08
N PRO A 44 -3.72 2.71 10.03
CA PRO A 44 -3.37 4.11 9.77
C PRO A 44 -1.89 4.38 9.43
N SER A 45 -1.04 3.36 9.28
CA SER A 45 0.39 3.59 9.00
C SER A 45 0.62 4.30 7.67
N THR A 46 1.75 4.99 7.58
CA THR A 46 2.38 5.40 6.34
C THR A 46 3.39 4.33 6.00
N ALA A 47 3.07 3.47 5.05
CA ALA A 47 3.95 2.36 4.69
C ALA A 47 4.27 2.35 3.21
N PHE A 48 5.54 2.12 2.90
CA PHE A 48 6.04 2.04 1.54
C PHE A 48 6.48 0.61 1.25
N PHE A 49 5.81 -0.01 0.28
CA PHE A 49 6.11 -1.34 -0.24
C PHE A 49 6.85 -1.18 -1.56
N ASP A 50 8.10 -1.59 -1.56
CA ASP A 50 8.99 -1.53 -2.71
C ASP A 50 9.29 -2.94 -3.21
N SER A 51 8.96 -3.21 -4.47
CA SER A 51 9.30 -4.48 -5.13
C SER A 51 8.71 -5.70 -4.40
N CYS A 52 7.53 -5.55 -3.80
CA CYS A 52 6.85 -6.62 -3.06
C CYS A 52 5.88 -7.40 -3.95
N GLU A 53 5.58 -8.64 -3.56
CA GLU A 53 4.49 -9.45 -4.12
C GLU A 53 3.30 -9.50 -3.16
N LEU A 54 2.12 -9.17 -3.68
CA LEU A 54 0.84 -9.27 -2.98
C LEU A 54 0.04 -10.42 -3.58
N PHE A 55 -0.23 -11.45 -2.79
CA PHE A 55 -1.02 -12.60 -3.23
C PHE A 55 -2.43 -12.57 -2.61
N THR A 56 -3.44 -12.34 -3.45
CA THR A 56 -4.84 -12.36 -3.00
C THR A 56 -5.48 -13.73 -3.14
N LYS A 57 -6.10 -14.17 -2.05
CA LYS A 57 -6.96 -15.37 -1.96
C LYS A 57 -8.43 -15.03 -2.22
N GLY A 58 -8.71 -13.86 -2.81
CA GLY A 58 -10.04 -13.29 -3.00
C GLY A 58 -10.46 -12.36 -1.86
N GLY A 59 -11.76 -12.21 -1.64
CA GLY A 59 -12.31 -11.39 -0.56
C GLY A 59 -12.77 -10.00 -1.03
N SER A 60 -12.96 -9.09 -0.08
CA SER A 60 -13.52 -7.77 -0.42
C SER A 60 -12.50 -6.81 -1.00
N ALA A 61 -11.30 -6.74 -0.43
CA ALA A 61 -10.26 -5.80 -0.83
C ALA A 61 -8.88 -6.23 -0.30
N ILE A 62 -7.81 -5.83 -1.00
CA ILE A 62 -6.42 -6.00 -0.54
C ILE A 62 -6.12 -5.06 0.64
N THR A 63 -6.48 -3.78 0.50
CA THR A 63 -6.20 -2.76 1.52
C THR A 63 -7.45 -2.25 2.24
N ALA A 64 -7.29 -1.95 3.53
CA ALA A 64 -8.26 -1.19 4.31
C ALA A 64 -7.57 -0.08 5.12
N ALA A 65 -7.20 1.01 4.43
CA ALA A 65 -6.51 2.13 5.05
C ALA A 65 -7.43 2.94 5.98
N SER A 66 -6.84 3.44 7.06
CA SER A 66 -7.46 4.40 7.98
C SER A 66 -6.56 5.61 8.22
N THR A 67 -5.88 6.05 7.17
CA THR A 67 -5.00 7.22 7.15
C THR A 67 -5.72 8.45 7.70
N GLU A 68 -5.03 9.22 8.53
CA GLU A 68 -5.60 10.44 9.11
C GLU A 68 -5.61 11.58 8.08
N GLU A 69 -6.56 12.51 8.22
CA GLU A 69 -6.75 13.64 7.29
C GLU A 69 -5.48 14.46 7.07
N TYR A 70 -4.72 14.72 8.12
CA TYR A 70 -3.50 15.53 8.06
C TYR A 70 -2.27 14.77 7.52
N VAL A 71 -2.37 13.45 7.30
CA VAL A 71 -1.28 12.61 6.79
C VAL A 71 -1.39 12.51 5.27
N THR A 72 -0.43 13.04 4.54
CA THR A 72 -0.45 13.07 3.06
C THR A 72 -0.42 11.68 2.43
N TYR A 73 0.43 10.78 2.92
CA TYR A 73 0.62 9.45 2.34
C TYR A 73 0.21 8.35 3.32
N GLY A 74 -0.61 7.41 2.86
CA GLY A 74 -0.95 6.18 3.58
C GLY A 74 -0.12 5.00 3.09
N TYR A 75 -0.76 4.04 2.45
CA TYR A 75 -0.07 2.91 1.83
C TYR A 75 0.39 3.24 0.42
N VAL A 76 1.67 3.04 0.13
CA VAL A 76 2.25 3.24 -1.20
C VAL A 76 2.92 1.96 -1.66
N PHE A 77 2.43 1.40 -2.76
CA PHE A 77 2.99 0.21 -3.41
C PHE A 77 3.69 0.66 -4.68
N LYS A 78 5.01 0.49 -4.75
CA LYS A 78 5.81 0.90 -5.90
C LYS A 78 6.56 -0.29 -6.48
N ASN A 79 6.46 -0.46 -7.80
CA ASN A 79 7.09 -1.55 -8.54
C ASN A 79 6.70 -2.95 -7.99
N CYS A 80 5.48 -3.10 -7.48
CA CYS A 80 5.00 -4.34 -6.90
C CYS A 80 4.30 -5.24 -7.94
N ASN A 81 4.02 -6.49 -7.56
CA ASN A 81 3.19 -7.40 -8.34
C ASN A 81 1.98 -7.86 -7.51
N ILE A 82 0.81 -7.99 -8.14
CA ILE A 82 -0.40 -8.54 -7.55
C ILE A 82 -0.85 -9.78 -8.31
N THR A 83 -0.82 -10.91 -7.63
CA THR A 83 -1.26 -12.22 -8.15
C THR A 83 -2.43 -12.75 -7.32
N GLY A 84 -3.17 -13.73 -7.83
CA GLY A 84 -4.29 -14.30 -7.08
C GLY A 84 -4.82 -15.62 -7.62
N THR A 85 -5.78 -16.19 -6.90
CA THR A 85 -6.30 -17.54 -7.15
C THR A 85 -7.26 -17.65 -8.35
N GLY A 86 -7.59 -16.53 -9.00
CA GLY A 86 -8.52 -16.47 -10.11
C GLY A 86 -8.90 -15.03 -10.46
N PRO A 87 -9.71 -14.83 -11.51
CA PRO A 87 -10.04 -13.49 -12.01
C PRO A 87 -11.16 -12.80 -11.21
N ASN A 88 -11.11 -11.48 -11.13
CA ASN A 88 -12.15 -10.60 -10.57
C ASN A 88 -12.58 -10.96 -9.13
N ILE A 89 -11.64 -11.40 -8.31
CA ILE A 89 -11.92 -11.94 -6.97
C ILE A 89 -11.77 -10.91 -5.84
N THR A 90 -11.20 -9.73 -6.10
CA THR A 90 -10.98 -8.69 -5.06
C THR A 90 -10.87 -7.29 -5.65
N THR A 91 -10.94 -6.26 -4.81
CA THR A 91 -10.56 -4.88 -5.15
C THR A 91 -9.18 -4.52 -4.55
N LEU A 92 -8.56 -3.46 -5.04
CA LEU A 92 -7.30 -2.90 -4.55
C LEU A 92 -7.42 -2.35 -3.13
N GLY A 93 -8.57 -1.73 -2.81
CA GLY A 93 -8.78 -1.15 -1.50
C GLY A 93 -10.19 -0.71 -1.21
N ARG A 94 -10.43 -0.45 0.08
CA ARG A 94 -11.65 0.19 0.59
C ARG A 94 -11.38 1.00 1.87
N PRO A 95 -12.01 2.16 2.04
CA PRO A 95 -11.69 3.09 3.12
C PRO A 95 -12.29 2.60 4.44
N TRP A 96 -11.44 2.14 5.37
CA TRP A 96 -11.89 1.80 6.71
C TRP A 96 -12.29 3.06 7.50
N ARG A 97 -11.68 4.20 7.17
CA ARG A 97 -12.02 5.53 7.67
C ARG A 97 -12.02 6.56 6.52
N PRO A 98 -12.69 7.71 6.67
CA PRO A 98 -12.52 8.85 5.77
C PRO A 98 -11.04 9.22 5.62
N TYR A 99 -10.68 9.83 4.49
CA TYR A 99 -9.30 10.26 4.18
C TYR A 99 -8.26 9.14 4.01
N ALA A 100 -8.69 7.88 4.00
CA ALA A 100 -7.87 6.73 3.65
C ALA A 100 -7.07 6.99 2.38
N ALA A 101 -5.76 6.75 2.43
CA ALA A 101 -4.87 7.01 1.31
C ALA A 101 -4.12 5.74 0.90
N VAL A 102 -4.21 5.39 -0.38
CA VAL A 102 -3.54 4.23 -0.97
C VAL A 102 -3.12 4.56 -2.40
N ALA A 103 -1.87 4.27 -2.76
CA ALA A 103 -1.37 4.47 -4.11
C ALA A 103 -0.68 3.21 -4.65
N PHE A 104 -1.01 2.80 -5.88
CA PHE A 104 -0.30 1.77 -6.63
C PHE A 104 0.45 2.39 -7.81
N ILE A 105 1.78 2.32 -7.79
CA ILE A 105 2.68 3.00 -8.74
C ILE A 105 3.54 1.95 -9.44
N ASN A 106 3.48 1.89 -10.78
CA ASN A 106 4.17 0.89 -11.61
C ASN A 106 3.90 -0.56 -11.14
N THR A 107 2.65 -0.89 -10.80
CA THR A 107 2.30 -2.21 -10.25
C THR A 107 1.77 -3.12 -11.35
N GLU A 108 2.32 -4.32 -11.48
CA GLU A 108 1.75 -5.36 -12.35
C GLU A 108 0.62 -6.06 -11.62
N MET A 109 -0.52 -6.24 -12.28
CA MET A 109 -1.73 -6.80 -11.69
C MET A 109 -2.28 -7.90 -12.58
N SER A 110 -2.37 -9.12 -12.05
CA SER A 110 -3.07 -10.23 -12.68
C SER A 110 -4.57 -9.94 -12.78
N SER A 111 -5.32 -10.80 -13.49
CA SER A 111 -6.78 -10.66 -13.61
C SER A 111 -7.55 -10.79 -12.29
N SER A 112 -6.89 -11.02 -11.16
CA SER A 112 -7.54 -11.09 -9.83
C SER A 112 -8.23 -9.81 -9.40
N ILE A 113 -7.83 -8.66 -9.94
CA ILE A 113 -8.41 -7.35 -9.61
C ILE A 113 -9.68 -7.12 -10.43
N LYS A 114 -10.78 -6.78 -9.75
CA LYS A 114 -12.03 -6.38 -10.40
C LYS A 114 -11.85 -5.10 -11.21
N PRO A 115 -12.56 -4.92 -12.36
CA PRO A 115 -12.36 -3.75 -13.23
C PRO A 115 -12.59 -2.41 -12.52
N GLU A 116 -13.60 -2.33 -11.64
CA GLU A 116 -13.87 -1.13 -10.83
C GLU A 116 -12.71 -0.74 -9.91
N GLY A 117 -11.84 -1.71 -9.57
CA GLY A 117 -10.59 -1.54 -8.84
C GLY A 117 -10.74 -1.20 -7.37
N TRP A 118 -11.71 -0.39 -6.97
CA TRP A 118 -11.84 0.15 -5.62
C TRP A 118 -13.29 0.08 -5.14
N ASN A 119 -13.47 0.04 -3.81
CA ASN A 119 -14.78 0.01 -3.19
C ASN A 119 -14.88 1.11 -2.12
N ASN A 120 -16.01 1.83 -2.07
CA ASN A 120 -16.24 2.95 -1.16
C ASN A 120 -16.69 2.52 0.26
N TRP A 121 -16.62 1.22 0.59
CA TRP A 121 -17.13 0.63 1.83
C TRP A 121 -18.67 0.72 1.97
N GLY A 122 -19.40 0.90 0.87
CA GLY A 122 -20.85 1.13 0.91
C GLY A 122 -21.23 2.49 1.48
N ASN A 123 -20.29 3.43 1.54
CA ASN A 123 -20.50 4.80 2.02
C ASN A 123 -20.05 5.82 0.97
N PRO A 124 -20.98 6.46 0.24
CA PRO A 124 -20.66 7.46 -0.79
C PRO A 124 -19.86 8.66 -0.29
N ASP A 125 -19.99 9.05 0.98
CA ASP A 125 -19.23 10.18 1.54
C ASP A 125 -17.71 9.93 1.52
N ASN A 126 -17.30 8.66 1.49
CA ASN A 126 -15.89 8.30 1.36
C ASN A 126 -15.33 8.64 -0.03
N GLU A 127 -16.14 8.69 -1.07
CA GLU A 127 -15.69 9.01 -2.44
C GLU A 127 -15.17 10.44 -2.53
N ALA A 128 -15.67 11.34 -1.69
CA ALA A 128 -15.23 12.73 -1.63
C ALA A 128 -13.95 12.94 -0.79
N THR A 129 -13.53 11.95 0.00
CA THR A 129 -12.44 12.13 0.98
C THR A 129 -11.30 11.11 0.83
N ALA A 130 -11.57 9.90 0.36
CA ALA A 130 -10.57 8.89 0.10
C ALA A 130 -9.59 9.40 -0.98
N ARG A 131 -8.30 9.11 -0.79
CA ARG A 131 -7.21 9.54 -1.67
C ARG A 131 -6.57 8.31 -2.27
N TYR A 132 -7.27 7.70 -3.23
CA TYR A 132 -6.82 6.50 -3.92
C TYR A 132 -6.27 6.85 -5.28
N ALA A 133 -5.12 6.28 -5.59
CA ALA A 133 -4.37 6.66 -6.78
C ALA A 133 -3.72 5.46 -7.47
N GLU A 134 -3.64 5.54 -8.80
CA GLU A 134 -2.90 4.59 -9.63
C GLU A 134 -2.00 5.33 -10.62
N TYR A 135 -0.80 4.79 -10.86
CA TYR A 135 0.08 5.25 -11.92
C TYR A 135 0.73 4.07 -12.64
N ARG A 136 0.55 4.00 -13.97
CA ARG A 136 1.17 2.98 -14.83
C ARG A 136 1.03 1.54 -14.30
N SER A 137 -0.14 1.21 -13.76
CA SER A 137 -0.51 -0.19 -13.53
C SER A 137 -0.49 -0.95 -14.87
N SER A 138 -0.13 -2.24 -14.83
CA SER A 138 -0.04 -3.10 -16.02
C SER A 138 -0.58 -4.51 -15.75
N GLY A 139 -0.62 -5.37 -16.76
CA GLY A 139 -1.25 -6.69 -16.67
C GLY A 139 -2.76 -6.65 -16.85
N GLU A 140 -3.41 -7.82 -16.82
CA GLU A 140 -4.84 -7.97 -17.10
C GLU A 140 -5.74 -7.20 -16.12
N GLY A 141 -5.34 -7.10 -14.84
CA GLY A 141 -6.05 -6.33 -13.82
C GLY A 141 -5.61 -4.86 -13.72
N GLY A 142 -4.56 -4.47 -14.46
CA GLY A 142 -3.97 -3.14 -14.39
C GLY A 142 -4.65 -2.08 -15.26
N ALA A 143 -5.61 -2.48 -16.10
CA ALA A 143 -6.35 -1.54 -16.95
C ALA A 143 -7.21 -0.59 -16.09
N THR A 144 -7.03 0.72 -16.27
CA THR A 144 -7.70 1.73 -15.44
C THR A 144 -8.97 2.32 -16.05
N SER A 145 -9.32 1.95 -17.28
CA SER A 145 -10.45 2.54 -18.03
C SER A 145 -11.84 2.27 -17.44
N GLN A 146 -11.94 1.34 -16.49
CA GLN A 146 -13.19 0.96 -15.80
C GLN A 146 -13.15 1.25 -14.30
N ARG A 147 -12.10 1.94 -13.82
CA ARG A 147 -12.03 2.31 -12.40
C ARG A 147 -13.20 3.21 -12.04
N VAL A 148 -13.62 3.12 -10.78
CA VAL A 148 -14.55 4.10 -10.20
C VAL A 148 -14.01 5.52 -10.37
N GLU A 149 -14.90 6.48 -10.64
CA GLU A 149 -14.52 7.83 -11.07
C GLU A 149 -13.81 8.68 -9.99
N TRP A 150 -13.95 8.31 -8.71
CA TRP A 150 -13.38 9.03 -7.58
C TRP A 150 -11.93 8.63 -7.26
N VAL A 151 -11.29 7.85 -8.13
CA VAL A 151 -9.88 7.43 -8.01
C VAL A 151 -9.02 8.26 -8.97
N ASP A 152 -7.88 8.72 -8.49
CA ASP A 152 -6.95 9.52 -9.28
C ASP A 152 -6.03 8.63 -10.13
N ILE A 153 -6.09 8.80 -11.46
CA ILE A 153 -5.09 8.26 -12.37
C ILE A 153 -4.01 9.33 -12.55
N LEU A 154 -2.87 9.13 -11.89
CA LEU A 154 -1.85 10.16 -11.77
C LEU A 154 -1.15 10.44 -13.10
N THR A 155 -0.69 11.68 -13.24
CA THR A 155 0.34 12.08 -14.20
C THR A 155 1.72 11.60 -13.75
N LYS A 156 2.72 11.72 -14.64
CA LYS A 156 4.10 11.38 -14.28
C LYS A 156 4.61 12.30 -13.17
N GLU A 157 4.33 13.60 -13.27
CA GLU A 157 4.78 14.63 -12.35
C GLU A 157 4.23 14.38 -10.93
N GLU A 158 2.96 13.97 -10.82
CA GLU A 158 2.35 13.59 -9.54
C GLU A 158 2.94 12.28 -9.00
N ALA A 159 3.14 11.27 -9.86
CA ALA A 159 3.75 10.00 -9.47
C ALA A 159 5.20 10.15 -9.00
N ASP A 160 5.95 11.13 -9.54
CA ASP A 160 7.32 11.44 -9.13
C ASP A 160 7.39 11.98 -7.68
N LEU A 161 6.27 12.44 -7.10
CA LEU A 161 6.20 12.84 -5.69
C LEU A 161 6.19 11.64 -4.73
N TYR A 162 5.84 10.43 -5.20
CA TYR A 162 5.82 9.20 -4.41
C TYR A 162 7.23 8.59 -4.31
N THR A 163 8.16 9.33 -3.73
CA THR A 163 9.50 8.86 -3.35
C THR A 163 9.50 8.29 -1.94
N ILE A 164 10.48 7.44 -1.62
CA ILE A 164 10.66 6.91 -0.26
C ILE A 164 10.79 8.07 0.74
N GLN A 165 11.56 9.10 0.38
CA GLN A 165 11.82 10.27 1.23
C GLN A 165 10.55 11.11 1.46
N ASN A 166 9.75 11.36 0.43
CA ASN A 166 8.52 12.14 0.60
C ASN A 166 7.47 11.36 1.41
N VAL A 167 7.32 10.07 1.14
CA VAL A 167 6.33 9.22 1.81
C VAL A 167 6.71 9.00 3.27
N LEU A 168 7.93 8.53 3.54
CA LEU A 168 8.39 8.20 4.89
C LEU A 168 8.99 9.39 5.65
N GLY A 169 9.09 10.55 5.01
CA GLY A 169 9.24 11.85 5.67
C GLY A 169 7.94 12.36 6.32
N THR A 170 6.85 11.60 6.23
CA THR A 170 5.56 11.92 6.88
C THR A 170 5.75 12.19 8.36
N LYS A 171 5.10 13.26 8.83
CA LYS A 171 5.07 13.65 10.25
C LYS A 171 3.73 13.26 10.85
N TYR A 172 3.77 12.52 11.95
CA TYR A 172 2.61 12.30 12.80
C TYR A 172 2.54 13.41 13.86
N ASN A 173 1.34 13.73 14.33
CA ASN A 173 1.17 14.66 15.45
C ASN A 173 1.21 13.95 16.81
N ASN A 174 0.95 12.64 16.84
CA ASN A 174 0.96 11.86 18.07
C ASN A 174 1.32 10.37 17.80
N PRO A 175 2.53 9.93 18.19
CA PRO A 175 3.63 10.75 18.70
C PRO A 175 4.18 11.70 17.61
N PRO A 176 4.64 12.92 17.97
CA PRO A 176 5.24 13.83 17.01
C PRO A 176 6.51 13.23 16.41
N VAL A 177 6.60 13.18 15.08
CA VAL A 177 7.76 12.70 14.34
C VAL A 177 8.36 13.86 13.55
N ALA A 178 9.62 14.17 13.81
CA ALA A 178 10.37 15.21 13.11
C ALA A 178 11.82 14.76 12.94
N ASP A 179 12.06 13.85 11.99
CA ASP A 179 13.38 13.37 11.60
C ASP A 179 13.47 13.21 10.07
N ASP A 180 14.69 12.97 9.59
CA ASP A 180 15.00 12.72 8.17
C ASP A 180 15.26 11.23 7.93
N TRP A 181 14.39 10.36 8.48
CA TRP A 181 14.60 8.91 8.41
C TRP A 181 14.70 8.39 6.98
N ASN A 182 15.79 7.71 6.69
CA ASN A 182 16.03 7.00 5.45
C ASN A 182 16.09 5.49 5.71
N PRO A 183 15.09 4.70 5.28
CA PRO A 183 15.08 3.26 5.57
C PRO A 183 16.14 2.47 4.78
N LEU A 184 16.69 3.05 3.70
CA LEU A 184 17.68 2.36 2.86
C LEU A 184 19.01 2.15 3.60
N GLU A 185 19.38 3.07 4.48
CA GLU A 185 20.59 2.96 5.31
C GLU A 185 20.53 1.69 6.19
N VAL A 186 19.35 1.35 6.72
CA VAL A 186 19.15 0.14 7.53
C VAL A 186 19.35 -1.14 6.69
N ILE A 187 18.91 -1.13 5.43
CA ILE A 187 19.09 -2.29 4.53
C ILE A 187 20.56 -2.43 4.12
N GLU A 188 21.24 -1.33 3.80
CA GLU A 188 22.65 -1.34 3.44
C GLU A 188 23.53 -1.84 4.59
N GLU A 189 23.29 -1.35 5.81
CA GLU A 189 24.00 -1.82 7.01
C GLU A 189 23.79 -3.32 7.26
N THR A 190 22.54 -3.80 7.21
CA THR A 190 22.23 -5.20 7.50
C THR A 190 22.72 -6.17 6.41
N SER A 191 22.82 -5.71 5.17
CA SER A 191 23.36 -6.52 4.06
C SER A 191 24.86 -6.81 4.21
N GLN A 192 25.60 -5.95 4.92
CA GLN A 192 27.04 -6.17 5.18
C GLN A 192 27.30 -7.30 6.18
N TYR A 193 26.33 -7.63 7.04
CA TYR A 193 26.44 -8.70 8.04
C TYR A 193 25.84 -10.04 7.57
N GLY A 194 25.24 -10.10 6.37
CA GLY A 194 24.56 -11.28 5.83
C GLY A 194 25.42 -12.25 5.02
N ASN A 195 26.74 -12.03 4.93
CA ASN A 195 27.67 -12.85 4.15
C ASN A 195 28.42 -13.92 4.96
N ASP A 196 28.10 -14.07 6.26
CA ASP A 196 28.64 -15.13 7.10
C ASP A 196 27.57 -16.22 7.30
N ASN A 197 27.40 -17.12 6.32
CA ASN A 197 26.88 -18.49 6.48
C ASN A 197 27.06 -19.31 5.20
#